data_AF-A0A832T8L5-F1
#
_entry.id   AF-A0A832T8L5-F1
#
_cell.length_a   1.000
_cell.length_b   1.000
_cell.length_c   1.000
_cell.angle_alpha   90.00
_cell.angle_beta   90.00
_cell.angle_gamma   90.00
#
_symmetry.space_group_name_H-M   'P 1'
#
loop_
_entity.id
_entity.type
_entity.pdbx_description
1 polymer ?
#
loop_
_entity_poly.entity_id
_entity_poly.type
_entity_poly.pdbx_seq_one_letter_code
_entity_poly.pdbx_strand_id
1 'polypeptide(L)'
;MQFNRVRLEGEREELEIRIGSANVKRKLAMLIREGDLVLEERRELEPHEEVEVLAGYEEPEEGVPTERLKVLRVKRVEFVG
;
A
#
# COMPACT_ATOMS: atom_id res chain seq x y z
N MET A 1 -9.10 10.53 -22.32
CA MET A 1 -8.41 11.33 -21.30
C MET A 1 -7.10 10.63 -20.99
N GLN A 2 -5.96 11.28 -21.23
CA GLN A 2 -4.65 10.74 -20.87
C GLN A 2 -4.38 11.22 -19.44
N PHE A 3 -4.47 10.31 -18.48
CA PHE A 3 -4.09 10.62 -17.10
C PHE A 3 -2.57 10.52 -17.04
N ASN A 4 -1.92 11.58 -16.57
CA ASN A 4 -0.47 11.64 -16.51
C ASN A 4 0.03 11.21 -15.13
N ARG A 5 -0.81 11.32 -14.09
CA ARG A 5 -0.48 10.92 -12.71
C ARG A 5 -1.65 10.30 -11.97
N VAL A 6 -1.33 9.41 -11.05
CA VAL A 6 -2.21 8.87 -10.02
C VAL A 6 -1.77 9.47 -8.69
N ARG A 7 -2.69 10.15 -8.00
CA ARG A 7 -2.47 10.68 -6.65
C ARG A 7 -3.21 9.82 -5.64
N LEU A 8 -2.47 9.30 -4.66
CA LEU A 8 -2.99 8.52 -3.54
C LEU A 8 -3.14 9.42 -2.31
N GLU A 9 -4.36 9.53 -1.81
CA GLU A 9 -4.65 10.16 -0.52
C GLU A 9 -5.01 9.09 0.50
N GLY A 10 -4.41 9.18 1.68
CA GLY A 10 -4.58 8.17 2.70
C GLY A 10 -3.90 8.52 4.02
N GLU A 11 -4.10 7.62 4.97
CA GLU A 11 -3.53 7.67 6.31
C GLU A 11 -2.28 6.78 6.36
N ARG A 12 -1.20 7.31 6.93
CA ARG A 12 0.00 6.50 7.19
C ARG A 12 -0.19 5.80 8.52
N GLU A 13 0.04 4.51 8.53
CA GLU A 13 -0.01 3.68 9.73
C GLU A 13 1.19 2.73 9.77
N GLU A 14 1.53 2.26 10.96
CA GLU A 14 2.57 1.26 11.18
C GLU A 14 1.88 0.01 11.73
N LEU A 15 1.97 -1.08 10.98
CA LEU A 15 1.40 -2.37 11.35
C LEU A 15 2.48 -3.19 12.04
N GLU A 16 2.20 -3.68 13.24
CA GLU A 16 3.02 -4.72 13.85
C GLU A 16 2.50 -6.09 13.38
N ILE A 17 3.39 -6.88 12.78
CA ILE A 17 3.05 -8.17 12.16
C ILE A 17 4.06 -9.23 12.59
N ARG A 18 3.70 -10.51 12.46
CA ARG A 18 4.66 -11.60 12.60
C ARG A 18 5.72 -11.52 11.49
N ILE A 19 7.00 -11.70 11.84
CA ILE A 19 8.10 -11.68 10.84
C ILE A 19 7.83 -12.66 9.69
N GLY A 20 7.95 -12.17 8.46
CA GLY A 20 7.81 -12.98 7.24
C GLY A 20 6.37 -13.38 6.90
N SER A 21 5.37 -12.85 7.61
CA SER A 21 3.94 -13.12 7.33
C SER A 21 3.34 -12.20 6.27
N ALA A 22 4.01 -11.09 5.92
CA ALA A 22 3.50 -10.14 4.93
C ALA A 22 3.37 -10.80 3.55
N ASN A 23 2.15 -10.86 3.03
CA ASN A 23 1.86 -11.27 1.67
C ASN A 23 1.62 -10.03 0.82
N VAL A 24 2.50 -9.79 -0.15
CA VAL A 24 2.49 -8.59 -0.99
C VAL A 24 2.17 -8.96 -2.42
N LYS A 25 1.34 -8.15 -3.08
CA LYS A 25 1.03 -8.24 -4.51
C LYS A 25 1.41 -6.95 -5.21
N ARG A 26 1.84 -7.05 -6.46
CA ARG A 26 2.09 -5.87 -7.30
C ARG A 26 0.83 -5.52 -8.09
N LYS A 27 0.49 -4.23 -8.12
CA LYS A 27 -0.55 -3.66 -8.98
C LYS A 27 0.05 -2.48 -9.73
N LEU A 28 -0.43 -2.22 -10.96
CA LEU A 28 -0.19 -0.92 -11.58
C LEU A 28 -0.85 0.18 -10.75
N ALA A 29 -0.23 1.35 -10.64
CA ALA A 29 -0.73 2.48 -9.85
C ALA A 29 -2.17 2.85 -10.23
N MET A 30 -2.51 2.76 -11.53
CA MET A 30 -3.87 3.03 -12.00
C MET A 30 -4.94 2.04 -11.54
N LEU A 31 -4.55 0.91 -10.97
CA LEU A 31 -5.44 -0.14 -10.47
C LEU A 31 -5.57 -0.13 -8.93
N ILE A 32 -4.90 0.80 -8.24
CA ILE A 32 -5.04 1.01 -6.80
C ILE A 32 -6.45 1.48 -6.48
N ARG A 33 -7.00 1.01 -5.35
CA ARG A 33 -8.36 1.31 -4.90
C ARG A 33 -8.36 1.82 -3.47
N GLU A 34 -9.45 2.49 -3.10
CA GLU A 34 -9.76 2.77 -1.69
C GLU A 34 -9.73 1.48 -0.87
N GLY A 35 -9.11 1.56 0.31
CA GLY A 35 -8.90 0.43 1.22
C GLY A 35 -7.62 -0.37 0.97
N ASP A 36 -6.96 -0.22 -0.18
CA ASP A 36 -5.66 -0.86 -0.40
C ASP A 36 -4.61 -0.33 0.62
N LEU A 37 -3.80 -1.24 1.13
CA LEU A 37 -2.66 -0.94 2.00
C LEU A 37 -1.40 -0.99 1.13
N VAL A 38 -0.82 0.16 0.80
CA VAL A 38 0.34 0.25 -0.10
C VAL A 38 1.63 0.46 0.67
N LEU A 39 2.68 -0.25 0.24
CA LEU A 39 4.06 -0.14 0.72
C LEU A 39 4.84 0.91 -0.07
N GLU A 40 4.20 2.05 -0.33
CA GLU A 40 4.76 3.15 -1.12
C GLU A 40 4.75 4.43 -0.30
N GLU A 41 5.89 5.12 -0.28
CA GLU A 41 6.06 6.36 0.46
C GLU A 41 5.57 7.58 -0.34
N ARG A 42 5.61 7.47 -1.67
CA ARG A 42 5.19 8.50 -2.63
C ARG A 42 3.67 8.55 -2.75
N ARG A 43 3.14 9.76 -2.82
CA ARG A 43 1.70 10.01 -3.03
C ARG A 43 1.33 10.24 -4.49
N GLU A 44 2.31 10.46 -5.35
CA GLU A 44 2.10 10.67 -6.78
C GLU A 44 2.91 9.66 -7.56
N LEU A 45 2.24 9.00 -8.49
CA LEU A 45 2.77 7.89 -9.28
C LEU A 45 2.38 8.08 -10.73
N GLU A 46 3.18 7.56 -11.64
CA GLU A 46 2.78 7.38 -13.03
C GLU A 46 1.81 6.19 -13.13
N PRO A 47 0.80 6.23 -14.02
CA PRO A 47 -0.23 5.20 -14.10
C PRO A 47 0.27 3.76 -14.25
N HIS A 48 1.44 3.60 -14.88
CA HIS A 48 2.05 2.32 -15.20
C HIS A 48 3.13 1.88 -14.20
N GLU A 49 3.42 2.67 -13.17
CA GLU A 49 4.33 2.24 -12.10
C GLU A 49 3.72 1.05 -11.35
N GLU A 50 4.54 0.04 -11.05
CA GLU A 50 4.14 -1.06 -10.18
C GLU A 50 4.25 -0.62 -8.72
N VAL A 51 3.19 -0.87 -7.97
CA VAL A 51 3.07 -0.54 -6.56
C VAL A 51 2.82 -1.82 -5.78
N GLU A 52 3.55 -1.97 -4.68
CA GLU A 52 3.39 -3.09 -3.77
C GLU A 52 2.21 -2.84 -2.81
N VAL A 53 1.26 -3.77 -2.81
CA VAL A 53 0.04 -3.74 -2.01
C VAL A 53 0.04 -4.94 -1.07
N LEU A 54 -0.18 -4.70 0.22
CA LEU A 54 -0.35 -5.74 1.21
C LEU A 54 -1.68 -6.47 0.98
N ALA A 55 -1.60 -7.75 0.67
CA ALA A 55 -2.75 -8.63 0.45
C ALA A 55 -3.18 -9.38 1.72
N GLY A 56 -2.30 -9.46 2.71
CA GLY A 56 -2.55 -10.08 4.00
C GLY A 56 -1.30 -10.10 4.86
N TYR A 57 -1.48 -10.31 6.15
CA TYR A 57 -0.43 -10.49 7.15
C TYR A 57 -1.02 -11.25 8.33
N GLU A 58 -0.17 -11.76 9.21
CA GLU A 58 -0.59 -12.38 10.46
C GLU A 58 -0.32 -11.44 11.62
N GLU A 59 -1.31 -11.29 12.51
CA GLU A 59 -1.16 -10.53 13.75
C GLU A 59 -0.11 -11.19 14.67
N PRO A 60 0.59 -10.39 15.48
CA PRO A 60 1.60 -10.92 16.39
C PRO A 60 0.98 -11.76 17.51
N GLU A 61 1.62 -12.89 17.81
CA GLU A 61 1.31 -13.74 18.96
C GLU A 61 2.40 -13.62 20.04
N GLU A 62 2.05 -13.86 21.30
CA GLU A 62 2.99 -13.76 22.42
C GLU A 62 4.21 -14.69 22.23
N GLY A 63 5.40 -14.15 22.38
CA GLY A 63 6.66 -14.90 22.24
C GLY A 63 7.11 -15.14 20.79
N VAL A 64 6.41 -14.61 19.79
CA VAL A 64 6.80 -14.71 18.37
C VAL A 64 7.53 -13.44 17.92
N PRO A 65 8.64 -13.53 17.16
CA PRO A 65 9.28 -12.35 16.59
C PRO A 65 8.34 -11.52 15.70
N THR A 66 8.32 -10.20 15.92
CA THR A 66 7.49 -9.24 15.18
C THR A 66 8.33 -8.27 14.36
N GLU A 67 7.75 -7.71 13.30
CA GLU A 67 8.29 -6.59 12.53
C GLU A 67 7.24 -5.48 12.37
N ARG A 68 7.70 -4.28 12.03
CA ARG A 68 6.87 -3.10 11.82
C ARG A 68 6.86 -2.72 10.35
N LEU A 69 5.68 -2.68 9.76
CA LEU A 69 5.47 -2.35 8.36
C LEU A 69 4.79 -0.99 8.24
N LYS A 70 5.46 -0.04 7.59
CA LYS A 70 4.84 1.27 7.28
C LYS A 70 4.00 1.12 6.03
N VAL A 71 2.72 1.46 6.15
CA VAL A 71 1.77 1.38 5.03
C VAL A 71 1.02 2.69 4.89
N LEU A 72 0.58 2.97 3.66
CA LEU A 72 -0.43 3.98 3.39
C LEU A 72 -1.77 3.26 3.16
N ARG A 73 -2.74 3.52 4.04
CA ARG A 73 -4.12 3.10 3.82
C ARG A 73 -4.81 4.09 2.90
N VAL A 74 -5.04 3.68 1.67
CA VAL A 74 -5.65 4.53 0.64
C VAL A 74 -7.09 4.82 1.03
N LYS A 75 -7.43 6.11 1.14
CA LYS A 75 -8.80 6.60 1.33
C LYS A 75 -9.40 7.10 0.03
N ARG A 76 -8.56 7.61 -0.88
CA ARG A 76 -9.00 8.15 -2.15
C ARG A 76 -7.89 8.06 -3.19
N VAL A 77 -8.30 7.84 -4.44
CA VAL A 77 -7.42 7.84 -5.61
C VAL A 77 -7.91 8.93 -6.56
N GLU A 78 -7.02 9.82 -6.96
CA GLU A 78 -7.30 10.87 -7.94
C GLU A 78 -6.45 10.67 -9.19
N PHE A 79 -7.05 10.80 -10.36
CA PHE A 79 -6.35 10.77 -11.64
C PHE A 79 -6.16 12.19 -12.15
N VAL A 80 -4.90 12.63 -12.25
CA VAL A 80 -4.55 13.99 -12.65
C VAL A 80 -4.07 13.97 -14.10
N GLY A 81 -4.65 14.86 -14.92
CA GLY A 81 -4.31 15.08 -16.32
C GLY A 81 -3.39 16.28 -16.49
#